data_AF-A0A967WYC8-F1
#
_entry.id   AF-A0A967WYC8-F1
#
_cell.length_a   1.000
_cell.length_b   1.000
_cell.length_c   1.000
_cell.angle_alpha   90.00
_cell.angle_beta   90.00
_cell.angle_gamma   90.00
#
_symmetry.space_group_name_H-M   'P 1'
#
loop_
_entity.id
_entity.type
_entity.pdbx_description
1 polymer ?
#
loop_
_entity_poly.entity_id
_entity_poly.type
_entity_poly.pdbx_seq_one_letter_code
_entity_poly.pdbx_strand_id
1 'polypeptide(L)' 'TGIAAVTELLPRVNSAARTPEPISHLKVALQCGGSDGWSGVTANPVVGLVADELVRQGGTVVLAETP' A
#
# COMPACT_ATOMS: atom_id res chain seq x y z
N THR A 1 -15.78 17.34 -21.82
CA THR A 1 -16.34 16.18 -21.08
C THR A 1 -15.25 15.58 -20.22
N GLY A 2 -15.58 14.74 -19.23
CA GLY A 2 -14.55 14.05 -18.43
C GLY A 2 -13.60 13.20 -19.28
N ILE A 3 -14.11 12.58 -20.34
CA ILE A 3 -13.31 11.78 -21.28
C ILE A 3 -12.22 12.62 -21.96
N ALA A 4 -12.56 13.81 -22.47
CA ALA A 4 -11.59 14.68 -23.13
C ALA A 4 -10.45 15.10 -22.19
N ALA A 5 -10.76 15.41 -20.93
CA ALA A 5 -9.77 15.78 -19.91
C ALA A 5 -8.83 14.61 -19.58
N VAL A 6 -9.34 13.38 -19.50
CA VAL A 6 -8.49 12.19 -19.29
C VAL A 6 -7.58 11.96 -20.50
N THR A 7 -8.11 12.05 -21.72
CA THR A 7 -7.32 11.87 -22.96
C THR A 7 -6.15 12.84 -23.04
N GLU A 8 -6.33 14.08 -22.60
CA GLU A 8 -5.27 15.10 -22.56
C GLU A 8 -4.16 14.78 -21.54
N LEU A 9 -4.49 14.13 -20.42
CA LEU A 9 -3.52 13.78 -19.38
C LEU A 9 -2.69 12.53 -19.72
N LEU A 10 -3.22 11.62 -20.54
CA LEU A 10 -2.60 10.32 -20.84
C LEU A 10 -1.13 10.43 -21.31
N PRO A 11 -0.74 11.31 -22.25
CA PRO A 11 0.65 11.39 -22.71
C PRO A 11 1.64 11.70 -21.58
N ARG A 12 1.26 12.61 -20.66
CA ARG A 12 2.10 13.02 -19.53
C ARG A 12 2.22 11.91 -18.47
N VAL A 13 1.14 11.18 -18.21
CA VAL A 13 1.17 10.06 -17.25
C VAL A 13 1.99 8.89 -17.83
N ASN A 14 1.85 8.61 -19.13
CA ASN A 14 2.60 7.54 -19.80
C ASN A 14 4.11 7.80 -19.89
N SER A 15 4.56 9.05 -19.75
CA SER A 15 5.98 9.38 -19.72
C SER A 15 6.64 9.22 -18.34
N ALA A 16 5.88 8.85 -17.29
CA ALA A 16 6.44 8.65 -15.96
C ALA A 16 7.28 7.37 -15.90
N ALA A 17 8.50 7.47 -15.37
CA ALA A 17 9.39 6.33 -15.12
C ALA A 17 9.59 6.13 -13.62
N ARG A 18 9.84 4.87 -13.21
CA ARG A 18 10.18 4.56 -11.82
C ARG A 18 11.57 5.10 -11.48
N THR A 19 11.71 5.64 -10.29
CA THR A 19 12.97 6.07 -9.68
C THR A 19 13.18 5.33 -8.36
N PRO A 20 14.43 5.16 -7.92
CA PRO A 20 14.70 4.82 -6.53
C PRO A 20 14.15 5.92 -5.61
N GLU A 21 13.37 5.54 -4.61
CA GLU A 21 12.77 6.46 -3.64
C GLU A 21 13.04 5.95 -2.21
N PRO A 22 13.12 6.83 -1.21
CA PRO A 22 13.20 6.42 0.20
C PRO A 22 11.97 5.61 0.62
N ILE A 23 12.16 4.58 1.46
CA ILE A 23 11.06 3.77 2.02
C ILE A 23 10.06 4.63 2.82
N SER A 24 10.49 5.78 3.36
CA SER A 24 9.62 6.74 4.04
C SER A 24 8.51 7.33 3.16
N HIS A 25 8.61 7.24 1.83
CA HIS A 25 7.54 7.64 0.92
C HIS A 25 6.46 6.55 0.76
N LEU A 26 6.73 5.32 1.21
CA LEU A 26 5.82 4.19 1.06
C LEU A 26 4.71 4.22 2.13
N LYS A 27 3.47 4.03 1.65
CA LYS A 27 2.28 3.86 2.49
C LYS A 27 1.64 2.52 2.18
N VAL A 28 1.48 1.66 3.18
CA VAL A 28 0.91 0.32 3.03
C VAL A 28 -0.39 0.22 3.82
N ALA A 29 -1.47 -0.15 3.14
CA ALA A 29 -2.75 -0.47 3.79
C ALA A 29 -2.85 -1.97 4.01
N LEU A 30 -3.31 -2.37 5.20
CA LEU A 30 -3.51 -3.73 5.64
C LEU A 30 -5.01 -3.98 5.86
N GLN A 31 -5.46 -5.15 5.43
CA GLN A 31 -6.84 -5.60 5.55
C GLN A 31 -6.83 -7.13 5.63
N CYS A 32 -7.61 -7.73 6.54
CA CYS A 32 -7.91 -9.14 6.43
C CYS A 32 -8.94 -9.42 5.31
N GLY A 33 -8.90 -10.62 4.75
CA GLY A 33 -9.89 -11.12 3.80
C GLY A 33 -10.99 -11.90 4.51
N GLY A 34 -11.08 -13.20 4.23
CA GLY A 34 -11.92 -14.11 5.00
C GLY A 34 -11.23 -14.52 6.30
N SER A 35 -11.96 -14.48 7.42
CA SER A 35 -11.43 -14.97 8.70
C SER A 35 -11.21 -16.48 8.65
N ASP A 36 -10.07 -16.93 9.15
CA ASP A 36 -9.77 -18.34 9.37
C ASP A 36 -9.04 -18.54 10.72
N GLY A 37 -8.97 -19.79 11.18
CA GLY A 37 -8.36 -20.11 12.48
C GLY A 37 -6.83 -20.06 12.52
N TRP A 38 -6.17 -19.86 11.38
CA TRP A 38 -4.71 -19.90 11.20
C TRP A 38 -4.08 -18.54 10.94
N SER A 39 -4.82 -17.60 10.36
CA SER A 39 -4.30 -16.30 9.93
C SER A 39 -3.78 -15.48 11.11
N GLY A 40 -4.48 -15.57 12.26
CA GLY A 40 -4.04 -14.93 13.51
C GLY A 40 -2.73 -15.46 14.09
N VAL A 41 -2.29 -16.66 13.68
CA VAL A 41 -1.04 -17.28 14.15
C VAL A 41 0.05 -17.35 13.07
N THR A 42 -0.29 -17.06 11.81
CA THR A 42 0.63 -17.16 10.66
C THR A 42 0.78 -15.83 9.92
N ALA A 43 -0.18 -15.50 9.05
CA ALA A 43 -0.11 -14.33 8.18
C ALA A 43 -0.08 -13.01 8.96
N ASN A 44 -0.95 -12.85 9.96
CA ASN A 44 -1.08 -11.59 10.70
C ASN A 44 0.20 -11.26 11.49
N PRO A 45 0.85 -12.22 12.20
CA PRO A 45 2.16 -11.98 12.79
C PRO A 45 3.24 -11.55 11.78
N VAL A 46 3.32 -12.20 10.62
CA VAL A 46 4.32 -11.84 9.58
C VAL A 46 4.07 -10.44 9.05
N VAL A 47 2.81 -10.09 8.77
CA VAL A 47 2.44 -8.75 8.31
C VAL A 47 2.73 -7.71 9.39
N GLY A 48 2.55 -8.03 10.67
CA GLY A 48 2.96 -7.19 11.79
C GLY A 48 4.46 -6.90 11.81
N LEU A 49 5.30 -7.91 11.62
CA LEU A 49 6.77 -7.73 11.54
C LEU A 49 7.19 -6.84 10.35
N VAL A 50 6.54 -7.01 9.20
CA VAL A 50 6.76 -6.14 8.03
C VAL A 50 6.31 -4.71 8.32
N ALA A 51 5.19 -4.54 9.03
CA ALA A 51 4.68 -3.22 9.40
C ALA A 51 5.66 -2.49 10.33
N ASP A 52 6.17 -3.17 11.36
CA ASP A 52 7.15 -2.62 12.28
C ASP A 52 8.43 -2.18 11.55
N GLU A 53 8.93 -3.02 10.64
CA GLU A 53 10.11 -2.71 9.84
C GLU A 53 9.89 -1.50 8.92
N LEU A 54 8.71 -1.39 8.31
CA LEU A 54 8.36 -0.27 7.44
C LEU A 54 8.25 1.05 8.24
N VAL A 55 7.63 1.01 9.42
CA VAL A 55 7.56 2.16 10.34
C VAL A 55 8.95 2.55 10.85
N ARG A 56 9.80 1.57 11.17
CA ARG A 56 11.19 1.80 11.58
C ARG A 56 12.00 2.55 10.52
N GLN A 57 11.70 2.35 9.24
CA GLN A 57 12.31 3.06 8.11
C GLN A 57 11.59 4.37 7.74
N GLY A 58 10.62 4.82 8.54
CA GLY A 58 9.89 6.08 8.35
C GLY A 58 8.72 6.00 7.38
N GLY A 59 8.35 4.80 6.93
CA GLY A 59 7.16 4.58 6.11
C GLY A 59 5.86 4.62 6.94
N THR A 60 4.72 4.55 6.28
CA THR A 60 3.40 4.55 6.95
C THR A 60 2.68 3.22 6.73
N VAL A 61 2.11 2.66 7.79
CA VAL A 61 1.21 1.50 7.73
C VAL A 61 -0.15 1.89 8.26
N VAL A 62 -1.21 1.46 7.58
CA VAL A 62 -2.60 1.68 8.01
C VAL A 62 -3.29 0.32 8.08
N LEU A 63 -3.72 -0.08 9.28
CA LEU A 63 -4.62 -1.22 9.45
C LEU A 63 -6.06 -0.69 9.48
N ALA A 64 -6.89 -1.16 8.54
CA ALA A 64 -8.30 -0.76 8.47
C ALA A 64 -9.20 -1.99 8.44
N GLU A 65 -9.95 -2.19 9.51
CA GLU A 65 -11.04 -3.14 9.61
C GLU A 65 -12.22 -2.43 10.26
N THR A 66 -13.26 -2.14 9.47
CA THR A 66 -14.55 -1.69 10.02
C THR A 66 -15.34 -2.93 10.47
N PRO A 67 -16.03 -2.89 11.62
CA PRO A 67 -16.90 -3.98 12.07
C PRO A 67 -17.95 -4.40 11.03
#